data_AF-A0A258D9K7-F1
#
_entry.id   AF-A0A258D9K7-F1
#
_cell.length_a   1.000
_cell.length_b   1.000
_cell.length_c   1.000
_cell.angle_alpha   90.00
_cell.angle_beta   90.00
_cell.angle_gamma   90.00
#
_symmetry.space_group_name_H-M   'P 1'
#
loop_
_entity.id
_entity.type
_entity.pdbx_description
1 polymer ?
#
loop_
_entity_poly.entity_id
_entity_poly.type
_entity_poly.pdbx_seq_one_letter_code
_entity_poly.pdbx_strand_id
1 'polypeptide(L)'
;VLFKARAKEAMSPIADEPLYRDVAFMPMVGEGAARNASQLGAVITQQASGVRAIPAVETRGLRSRGFAAVRDAAGAARVRVWINTLRMSSWKSFLGLSGDRRALRDPDTSWGRLIDQGVSIIHTDHPAQLLGYLKSRRLREGVTIATAGEASTLSTTHAALVAPR
;
A
#
# COMPACT_ATOMS: atom_id res chain seq x y z
N VAL A 1 -12.76 2.62 6.97
CA VAL A 1 -12.54 1.31 6.28
C VAL A 1 -11.93 1.60 4.90
N LEU A 2 -10.95 0.81 4.46
CA LEU A 2 -10.37 0.91 3.10
C LEU A 2 -10.85 -0.28 2.26
N PHE A 3 -11.61 -0.01 1.21
CA PHE A 3 -12.06 -1.02 0.27
C PHE A 3 -11.06 -1.21 -0.85
N LYS A 4 -10.96 -2.45 -1.34
CA LYS A 4 -10.05 -2.80 -2.42
C LYS A 4 -10.72 -3.79 -3.36
N ALA A 5 -10.61 -3.54 -4.64
CA ALA A 5 -11.08 -4.45 -5.68
C ALA A 5 -10.06 -4.53 -6.82
N ARG A 6 -10.11 -5.62 -7.59
CA ARG A 6 -9.22 -5.79 -8.74
C ARG A 6 -9.70 -4.90 -9.88
N ALA A 7 -8.81 -4.06 -10.39
CA ALA A 7 -9.02 -3.33 -11.63
C ALA A 7 -8.49 -4.15 -12.82
N LYS A 8 -9.16 -4.03 -13.96
CA LYS A 8 -8.78 -4.67 -15.23
C LYS A 8 -8.92 -3.67 -16.37
N GLU A 9 -8.34 -4.02 -17.51
CA GLU A 9 -8.49 -3.30 -18.77
C GLU A 9 -9.97 -3.00 -19.07
N ALA A 10 -10.23 -1.80 -19.60
CA ALA A 10 -11.56 -1.28 -19.97
C ALA A 10 -12.58 -1.11 -18.82
N MET A 11 -12.21 -1.31 -17.55
CA MET A 11 -13.09 -0.96 -16.43
C MET A 11 -13.14 0.55 -16.21
N SER A 12 -14.35 1.09 -16.02
CA SER A 12 -14.56 2.44 -15.49
C SER A 12 -13.88 2.62 -14.12
N PRO A 13 -13.59 3.87 -13.69
CA PRO A 13 -13.04 4.13 -12.36
C PRO A 13 -13.91 3.54 -11.26
N ILE A 14 -13.40 2.51 -10.57
CA ILE A 14 -14.21 1.77 -9.59
C ILE A 14 -14.57 2.65 -8.39
N ALA A 15 -13.71 3.60 -8.04
CA ALA A 15 -13.95 4.52 -6.93
C ALA A 15 -15.23 5.36 -7.10
N ASP A 16 -15.70 5.54 -8.34
CA ASP A 16 -16.89 6.33 -8.67
C ASP A 16 -18.18 5.49 -8.66
N GLU A 17 -18.09 4.16 -8.54
CA GLU A 17 -19.27 3.30 -8.48
C GLU A 17 -20.09 3.59 -7.22
N PRO A 18 -21.44 3.55 -7.29
CA PRO A 18 -22.31 3.87 -6.15
C PRO A 18 -21.98 3.10 -4.87
N LEU A 19 -21.54 1.84 -5.00
CA LEU A 19 -21.17 0.98 -3.88
C LEU A 19 -20.00 1.53 -3.06
N TYR A 20 -19.09 2.29 -3.68
CA TYR A 20 -17.88 2.78 -3.03
C TYR A 20 -17.93 4.27 -2.71
N ARG A 21 -19.01 4.98 -3.07
CA ARG A 21 -19.13 6.45 -3.04
C ARG A 21 -18.71 7.11 -1.73
N ASP A 22 -18.94 6.45 -0.60
CA ASP A 22 -18.71 7.02 0.74
C ASP A 22 -17.53 6.38 1.48
N VAL A 23 -16.72 5.56 0.79
CA VAL A 23 -15.56 4.89 1.40
C VAL A 23 -14.27 5.22 0.66
N ALA A 24 -13.15 5.14 1.39
CA ALA A 24 -11.84 5.15 0.76
C ALA A 24 -11.68 3.87 -0.08
N PHE A 25 -11.21 4.01 -1.31
CA PHE A 25 -11.03 2.91 -2.25
C PHE A 25 -9.60 2.86 -2.77
N MET A 26 -9.03 1.66 -2.90
CA MET A 26 -7.74 1.43 -3.54
C MET A 26 -7.85 0.29 -4.55
N PRO A 27 -7.61 0.53 -5.85
CA PRO A 27 -7.58 -0.56 -6.83
C PRO A 27 -6.40 -1.50 -6.57
N MET A 28 -6.58 -2.76 -6.97
CA MET A 28 -5.51 -3.75 -7.05
C MET A 28 -5.22 -4.07 -8.51
N VAL A 29 -3.95 -4.05 -8.91
CA VAL A 29 -3.52 -4.42 -10.27
C VAL A 29 -2.48 -5.53 -10.20
N GLY A 30 -2.74 -6.62 -10.91
CA GLY A 30 -1.84 -7.76 -11.06
C GLY A 30 -1.64 -8.13 -12.52
N GLU A 31 -0.79 -9.11 -12.78
CA GLU A 31 -0.30 -9.40 -14.14
C GLU A 31 -1.43 -9.74 -15.13
N GLY A 32 -2.52 -10.37 -14.67
CA GLY A 32 -3.69 -10.70 -15.48
C GLY A 32 -4.72 -9.57 -15.64
N ALA A 33 -4.42 -8.35 -15.20
CA ALA A 33 -5.34 -7.21 -15.36
C ALA A 33 -5.38 -6.68 -16.80
N ALA A 34 -4.34 -6.92 -17.60
CA ALA A 34 -4.27 -6.57 -19.01
C ALA A 34 -3.30 -7.51 -19.76
N ARG A 35 -3.21 -7.41 -21.09
CA ARG A 35 -2.41 -8.35 -21.89
C ARG A 35 -0.91 -8.05 -21.88
N ASN A 36 -0.53 -6.80 -21.65
CA ASN A 36 0.87 -6.37 -21.64
C ASN A 36 1.13 -5.21 -20.66
N ALA A 37 2.41 -4.91 -20.44
CA ALA A 37 2.85 -3.89 -19.48
C ALA A 37 2.28 -2.49 -19.76
N SER A 38 2.24 -2.05 -21.02
CA SER A 38 1.70 -0.74 -21.38
C SER A 38 0.23 -0.63 -20.98
N GLN A 39 -0.55 -1.68 -21.28
CA GLN A 39 -1.95 -1.73 -20.89
C GLN A 39 -2.14 -1.82 -19.36
N LEU A 40 -1.23 -2.48 -18.63
CA LEU A 40 -1.27 -2.46 -17.16
C LEU A 40 -1.09 -1.03 -16.61
N GLY A 41 -0.23 -0.21 -17.22
CA GLY A 41 -0.14 1.22 -16.91
C GLY A 41 -1.44 1.96 -17.24
N ALA A 42 -2.03 1.70 -18.41
CA ALA A 42 -3.30 2.30 -18.82
C ALA A 42 -4.47 1.99 -17.87
N VAL A 43 -4.48 0.79 -17.23
CA VAL A 43 -5.46 0.48 -16.17
C VAL A 43 -5.37 1.50 -15.03
N ILE A 44 -4.17 1.91 -14.62
CA ILE A 44 -4.00 2.90 -13.55
C ILE A 44 -4.42 4.28 -14.00
N THR A 45 -4.01 4.70 -15.19
CA THR A 45 -4.43 5.97 -15.77
C THR A 45 -5.96 6.06 -15.82
N GLN A 46 -6.63 4.98 -16.23
CA GLN A 46 -8.09 4.93 -16.27
C GLN A 46 -8.70 4.93 -14.86
N GLN A 47 -8.16 4.21 -13.89
CA GLN A 47 -8.72 4.23 -12.53
C GLN A 47 -8.50 5.59 -11.83
N ALA A 48 -7.43 6.31 -12.19
CA ALA A 48 -7.12 7.63 -11.64
C ALA A 48 -7.82 8.78 -12.37
N SER A 49 -8.46 8.53 -13.51
CA SER A 49 -9.24 9.55 -14.24
C SER A 49 -10.65 9.77 -13.68
N GLY A 50 -11.04 8.96 -12.69
CA GLY A 50 -12.31 9.12 -11.98
C GLY A 50 -12.44 10.45 -11.25
N VAL A 51 -13.67 10.82 -10.95
CA VAL A 51 -13.98 12.02 -10.17
C VAL A 51 -13.38 11.92 -8.76
N ARG A 52 -13.31 10.70 -8.23
CA ARG A 52 -12.78 10.44 -6.89
C ARG A 52 -11.32 10.04 -6.94
N ALA A 53 -10.51 10.75 -6.15
CA ALA A 53 -9.11 10.45 -5.98
C ALA A 53 -8.90 9.07 -5.34
N ILE A 54 -8.01 8.27 -5.94
CA ILE A 54 -7.50 7.03 -5.35
C ILE A 54 -6.15 7.31 -4.66
N PRO A 55 -6.00 7.05 -3.35
CA PRO A 55 -4.79 7.45 -2.60
C PRO A 55 -3.58 6.54 -2.87
N ALA A 56 -3.81 5.35 -3.41
CA ALA A 56 -2.80 4.35 -3.72
C ALA A 56 -3.34 3.27 -4.66
N VAL A 57 -2.45 2.43 -5.19
CA VAL A 57 -2.74 1.17 -5.89
C VAL A 57 -1.95 0.02 -5.27
N GLU A 58 -2.60 -1.11 -5.01
CA GLU A 58 -1.93 -2.35 -4.61
C GLU A 58 -1.44 -3.12 -5.83
N THR A 59 -0.13 -3.34 -5.92
CA THR A 59 0.45 -4.19 -6.96
C THR A 59 0.46 -5.65 -6.52
N ARG A 60 0.03 -6.55 -7.41
CA ARG A 60 -0.23 -7.96 -7.10
C ARG A 60 0.55 -8.87 -8.04
N GLY A 61 1.77 -9.23 -7.62
CA GLY A 61 2.58 -10.23 -8.34
C GLY A 61 2.91 -9.81 -9.77
N LEU A 62 3.16 -8.52 -9.98
CA LEU A 62 3.57 -7.99 -11.27
C LEU A 62 4.99 -8.45 -11.62
N ARG A 63 5.24 -8.69 -12.91
CA ARG A 63 6.61 -8.86 -13.44
C ARG A 63 7.28 -7.49 -13.56
N SER A 64 8.60 -7.46 -13.75
CA SER A 64 9.39 -6.22 -13.75
C SER A 64 8.86 -5.14 -14.70
N ARG A 65 8.56 -5.49 -15.96
CA ARG A 65 8.01 -4.54 -16.93
C ARG A 65 6.61 -4.06 -16.54
N GLY A 66 5.74 -4.96 -16.06
CA GLY A 66 4.40 -4.61 -15.61
C GLY A 66 4.41 -3.71 -14.37
N PHE A 67 5.31 -4.00 -13.42
CA PHE A 67 5.51 -3.17 -12.23
C PHE A 67 5.98 -1.77 -12.60
N ALA A 68 7.00 -1.65 -13.47
CA ALA A 68 7.50 -0.36 -13.92
C ALA A 68 6.39 0.47 -14.59
N ALA A 69 5.62 -0.12 -15.50
CA ALA A 69 4.53 0.58 -16.17
C ALA A 69 3.43 1.04 -15.20
N VAL A 70 3.04 0.19 -14.24
CA VAL A 70 2.06 0.54 -13.20
C VAL A 70 2.59 1.64 -12.28
N ARG A 71 3.86 1.57 -11.87
CA ARG A 71 4.51 2.58 -11.04
C ARG A 71 4.58 3.92 -11.76
N ASP A 72 5.01 3.94 -13.02
CA ASP A 72 5.20 5.17 -13.78
C ASP A 72 3.84 5.87 -14.02
N ALA A 73 2.80 5.09 -14.38
CA ALA A 73 1.44 5.60 -14.50
C ALA A 73 0.89 6.12 -13.16
N ALA A 74 1.12 5.39 -12.06
CA ALA A 74 0.71 5.82 -10.73
C ALA A 74 1.41 7.12 -10.32
N GLY A 75 2.72 7.23 -10.57
CA GLY A 75 3.51 8.43 -10.31
C GLY A 75 2.99 9.65 -11.10
N ALA A 76 2.73 9.48 -12.40
CA ALA A 76 2.16 10.53 -13.24
C ALA A 76 0.77 11.00 -12.74
N ALA A 77 -0.02 10.07 -12.20
CA ALA A 77 -1.33 10.35 -11.61
C ALA A 77 -1.29 10.77 -10.12
N ARG A 78 -0.09 10.91 -9.51
CA ARG A 78 0.10 11.18 -8.07
C ARG A 78 -0.56 10.13 -7.15
N VAL A 79 -0.67 8.90 -7.62
CA VAL A 79 -1.16 7.74 -6.87
C VAL A 79 0.02 6.98 -6.27
N ARG A 80 -0.05 6.64 -4.98
CA ARG A 80 1.01 5.89 -4.30
C ARG A 80 1.03 4.42 -4.70
N VAL A 81 2.21 3.81 -4.69
CA VAL A 81 2.40 2.38 -5.01
C VAL A 81 2.49 1.57 -3.73
N TRP A 82 1.57 0.62 -3.57
CA TRP A 82 1.48 -0.29 -2.43
C TRP A 82 1.99 -1.69 -2.80
N ILE A 83 2.86 -2.25 -1.96
CA ILE A 83 3.25 -3.68 -2.00
C ILE A 83 2.98 -4.37 -0.65
N ASN A 84 2.61 -5.65 -0.74
CA ASN A 84 2.45 -6.55 0.40
C ASN A 84 3.64 -7.54 0.44
N THR A 85 4.34 -7.65 1.58
CA THR A 85 5.54 -8.48 1.78
C THR A 85 5.31 -9.77 2.58
N LEU A 86 4.07 -10.05 3.00
CA LEU A 86 3.70 -11.10 3.97
C LEU A 86 3.98 -12.54 3.49
N ARG A 87 3.67 -12.84 2.20
CA ARG A 87 3.81 -14.20 1.62
C ARG A 87 4.37 -14.18 0.21
N MET A 88 5.54 -13.56 0.03
CA MET A 88 6.31 -13.74 -1.19
C MET A 88 7.03 -15.10 -1.13
N SER A 89 6.34 -16.17 -1.53
CA SER A 89 6.98 -17.49 -1.74
C SER A 89 8.11 -17.37 -2.76
N SER A 90 9.18 -18.13 -2.56
CA SER A 90 10.45 -18.08 -3.30
C SER A 90 10.34 -18.09 -4.83
N TRP A 91 9.24 -18.62 -5.39
CA TRP A 91 9.03 -18.68 -6.83
C TRP A 91 8.44 -17.39 -7.47
N LYS A 92 7.93 -16.44 -6.68
CA LYS A 92 7.54 -15.10 -7.18
C LYS A 92 8.69 -14.08 -7.12
N SER A 93 9.89 -14.53 -6.79
CA SER A 93 11.09 -13.72 -6.61
C SER A 93 11.73 -13.23 -7.91
N PHE A 94 10.97 -13.11 -9.01
CA PHE A 94 11.48 -12.65 -10.32
C PHE A 94 11.95 -11.18 -10.28
N LEU A 95 11.60 -10.44 -9.24
CA LEU A 95 12.09 -9.08 -8.96
C LEU A 95 13.18 -9.03 -7.88
N GLY A 96 13.64 -10.18 -7.35
CA GLY A 96 14.43 -10.21 -6.12
C GLY A 96 13.67 -9.69 -4.89
N LEU A 97 12.36 -9.48 -5.03
CA LEU A 97 11.46 -9.04 -3.97
C LEU A 97 11.35 -10.15 -2.94
N SER A 98 11.90 -9.80 -1.80
CA SER A 98 12.24 -10.72 -0.76
C SER A 98 11.28 -10.46 0.37
N GLY A 99 10.40 -11.42 0.67
CA GLY A 99 9.37 -11.24 1.69
C GLY A 99 9.94 -10.96 3.08
N ASP A 100 9.04 -10.74 4.04
CA ASP A 100 9.37 -10.31 5.42
C ASP A 100 10.54 -11.05 6.08
N ARG A 101 10.64 -12.38 5.92
CA ARG A 101 11.75 -13.18 6.48
C ARG A 101 13.14 -12.77 6.00
N ARG A 102 13.28 -12.28 4.77
CA ARG A 102 14.57 -11.80 4.26
C ARG A 102 14.80 -10.36 4.65
N ALA A 103 13.75 -9.53 4.72
CA ALA A 103 13.87 -8.16 5.22
C ALA A 103 14.47 -8.09 6.64
N LEU A 104 14.15 -9.08 7.49
CA LEU A 104 14.75 -9.19 8.82
C LEU A 104 16.24 -9.54 8.83
N ARG A 105 16.76 -10.17 7.76
CA ARG A 105 18.17 -10.55 7.65
C ARG A 105 18.99 -9.52 6.86
N ASP A 106 18.37 -8.96 5.83
CA ASP A 106 18.97 -8.02 4.89
C ASP A 106 17.87 -7.07 4.40
N PRO A 107 17.63 -5.96 5.13
CA PRO A 107 16.57 -5.01 4.81
C PRO A 107 16.86 -4.22 3.53
N ASP A 108 18.13 -4.01 3.17
CA ASP A 108 18.51 -3.27 1.96
C ASP A 108 18.11 -4.03 0.70
N THR A 109 18.40 -5.34 0.62
CA THR A 109 18.02 -6.15 -0.56
C THR A 109 16.54 -6.50 -0.63
N SER A 110 15.78 -6.21 0.42
CA SER A 110 14.32 -6.39 0.51
C SER A 110 13.57 -5.05 0.48
N TRP A 111 13.31 -4.43 1.64
CA TRP A 111 12.59 -3.17 1.75
C TRP A 111 13.32 -2.03 1.04
N GLY A 112 14.65 -1.98 1.11
CA GLY A 112 15.45 -0.98 0.40
C GLY A 112 15.20 -1.00 -1.09
N ARG A 113 15.37 -2.18 -1.70
CA ARG A 113 15.10 -2.36 -3.13
C ARG A 113 13.67 -1.97 -3.53
N LEU A 114 12.66 -2.28 -2.71
CA LEU A 114 11.28 -1.85 -2.95
C LEU A 114 11.17 -0.32 -2.98
N ILE A 115 11.73 0.35 -1.98
CA ILE A 115 11.72 1.80 -1.85
C ILE A 115 12.45 2.45 -3.03
N ASP A 116 13.66 1.97 -3.34
CA ASP A 116 14.49 2.50 -4.43
C ASP A 116 13.81 2.28 -5.80
N GLN A 117 12.96 1.27 -5.93
CA GLN A 117 12.14 1.04 -7.11
C GLN A 117 10.89 1.93 -7.20
N GLY A 118 10.59 2.76 -6.20
CA GLY A 118 9.48 3.71 -6.18
C GLY A 118 8.23 3.23 -5.41
N VAL A 119 8.34 2.17 -4.60
CA VAL A 119 7.25 1.78 -3.69
C VAL A 119 7.17 2.78 -2.54
N SER A 120 5.97 3.26 -2.26
CA SER A 120 5.72 4.27 -1.22
C SER A 120 4.88 3.75 -0.05
N ILE A 121 4.27 2.57 -0.17
CA ILE A 121 3.58 1.90 0.92
C ILE A 121 3.98 0.42 0.95
N ILE A 122 4.52 -0.01 2.09
CA ILE A 122 4.89 -1.41 2.35
C ILE A 122 3.98 -1.93 3.46
N HIS A 123 3.28 -3.03 3.18
CA HIS A 123 2.50 -3.78 4.17
C HIS A 123 3.28 -5.03 4.58
N THR A 124 3.68 -5.07 5.85
CA THR A 124 4.57 -6.08 6.46
C THR A 124 4.04 -6.51 7.83
N ASP A 125 4.36 -7.74 8.25
CA ASP A 125 4.15 -8.24 9.63
C ASP A 125 5.22 -7.74 10.62
N HIS A 126 6.23 -7.01 10.12
CA HIS A 126 7.34 -6.49 10.93
C HIS A 126 7.41 -4.95 10.88
N PRO A 127 6.33 -4.23 11.28
CA PRO A 127 6.25 -2.79 11.16
C PRO A 127 7.33 -2.08 11.99
N ALA A 128 7.64 -2.55 13.19
CA ALA A 128 8.64 -1.94 14.06
C ALA A 128 10.05 -1.98 13.43
N GLN A 129 10.43 -3.11 12.83
CA GLN A 129 11.71 -3.29 12.13
C GLN A 129 11.76 -2.43 10.86
N LEU A 130 10.67 -2.38 10.09
CA LEU A 130 10.58 -1.49 8.93
C LEU A 130 10.75 -0.03 9.35
N LEU A 131 10.13 0.39 10.45
CA LEU A 131 10.27 1.76 10.98
C LEU A 131 11.70 2.07 11.42
N GLY A 132 12.36 1.14 12.12
CA GLY A 132 13.77 1.27 12.49
C GLY A 132 14.67 1.42 11.27
N TYR A 133 14.43 0.63 10.23
CA TYR A 133 15.14 0.71 8.95
C TYR A 133 14.87 2.03 8.19
N LEU A 134 13.62 2.49 8.13
CA LEU A 134 13.28 3.78 7.52
C LEU A 134 13.97 4.94 8.26
N LYS A 135 14.07 4.87 9.59
CA LYS A 135 14.79 5.85 10.41
C LYS A 135 16.29 5.79 10.14
N SER A 136 16.90 4.60 10.05
CA SER A 136 18.34 4.47 9.76
C SER A 136 18.70 4.99 8.36
N ARG A 137 17.77 4.90 7.40
CA ARG A 137 17.90 5.50 6.06
C ARG A 137 17.49 6.97 5.97
N ARG A 138 17.09 7.61 7.08
CA ARG A 138 16.56 8.99 7.11
C ARG A 138 15.37 9.23 6.18
N LEU A 139 14.60 8.18 5.90
CA LEU A 139 13.39 8.23 5.07
C LEU A 139 12.14 8.57 5.90
N ARG A 140 12.28 8.61 7.22
CA ARG A 140 11.21 8.95 8.16
C ARG A 140 11.80 9.66 9.38
N GLU A 141 12.01 10.97 9.24
CA GLU A 141 12.35 11.82 10.38
C GLU A 141 11.08 12.39 11.02
N GLY A 142 11.06 12.55 12.35
CA GLY A 142 9.98 13.26 13.06
C GLY A 142 8.72 12.46 13.42
N VAL A 143 8.69 11.12 13.26
CA VAL A 143 7.53 10.31 13.68
C VAL A 143 7.79 9.65 15.04
N THR A 144 7.23 10.22 16.10
CA THR A 144 7.12 9.57 17.42
C THR A 144 5.95 8.59 17.36
N ILE A 145 6.22 7.31 17.57
CA ILE A 145 5.17 6.29 17.69
C ILE A 145 4.96 6.07 19.17
N ALA A 146 3.82 6.55 19.68
CA ALA A 146 3.37 6.18 21.01
C ALA A 146 3.29 4.65 21.08
N THR A 147 4.07 4.06 21.99
CA THR A 147 3.94 2.64 22.28
C THR A 147 2.66 2.42 23.08
N ALA A 148 1.96 1.31 22.85
CA ALA A 148 0.68 1.01 23.50
C ALA A 148 0.74 0.96 25.05
N GLY A 149 1.94 1.05 25.65
CA GLY A 149 2.13 1.15 27.10
C GLY A 149 1.93 2.56 27.69
N GLU A 150 1.96 3.63 26.89
CA GLU A 150 1.83 5.01 27.42
C GLU A 150 0.38 5.48 27.52
N ALA A 151 -0.55 4.86 26.79
CA ALA A 151 -1.97 5.24 26.80
C ALA A 151 -2.72 4.83 28.09
N SER A 152 -2.09 4.06 28.98
CA SER A 152 -2.74 3.52 30.18
C SER A 152 -2.71 4.45 31.41
N THR A 153 -2.11 5.64 31.34
CA THR A 153 -1.92 6.50 32.51
C THR A 153 -2.70 7.82 32.51
N LEU A 154 -3.55 8.08 31.51
CA LEU A 154 -4.41 9.27 31.51
C LEU A 154 -5.89 8.89 31.68
N SER A 155 -6.24 8.71 32.96
CA SER A 155 -7.49 9.10 33.63
C SER A 155 -8.81 8.92 32.84
N THR A 156 -9.48 7.79 33.09
CA THR A 156 -10.93 7.68 32.91
C THR A 156 -11.59 8.16 34.22
N THR A 157 -11.99 9.43 34.28
CA THR A 157 -12.99 9.88 35.25
C THR A 157 -14.36 9.67 34.61
N HIS A 158 -15.06 8.58 34.97
CA HIS A 158 -16.45 8.35 34.57
C HIS A 158 -17.36 9.31 35.34
N ALA A 159 -18.00 10.24 34.63
CA ALA A 159 -19.14 10.97 35.15
C ALA A 159 -20.37 10.04 35.19
N ALA A 160 -20.93 9.84 36.38
CA ALA A 160 -22.16 9.08 36.58
C ALA A 160 -23.38 9.88 36.11
N LEU A 161 -24.13 9.32 35.17
CA LEU A 161 -25.48 9.78 34.80
C LEU A 161 -26.48 9.26 35.85
N VAL A 162 -27.14 10.18 36.57
CA VAL A 162 -28.32 9.88 37.39
C VAL A 162 -29.56 10.27 36.57
N ALA A 163 -30.44 9.31 36.33
CA ALA A 163 -31.73 9.51 35.68
C ALA A 163 -32.80 10.00 36.70
N PRO A 164 -33.75 10.86 36.29
CA PRO A 164 -34.79 11.35 37.19
C PRO A 164 -35.94 10.34 37.35
N ARG A 165 -36.59 10.37 38.51
CA ARG A 165 -37.92 9.81 38.76
C ARG A 165 -38.95 10.93 38.75
#